data_AF-A0A9D6CX44-F1
#
_entry.id   AF-A0A9D6CX44-F1
#
_cell.length_a   1.000
_cell.length_b   1.000
_cell.length_c   1.000
_cell.angle_alpha   90.00
_cell.angle_beta   90.00
_cell.angle_gamma   90.00
#
_symmetry.space_group_name_H-M   'P 1'
#
loop_
_entity.id
_entity.type
_entity.pdbx_description
1 polymer ?
#
loop_
_entity_poly.entity_id
_entity_poly.type
_entity_poly.pdbx_seq_one_letter_code
_entity_poly.pdbx_strand_id
1 'polypeptide(L)'
;MDAKLSACQGKATALLAGVFLAGVLSGGVGMRVWDRTQQADAVIDPIRAESALALERLSNELALNPEQVQQVQIILDEYIMLEADLMSQMRARQQQGRAEILKVLDQQQRSKFEGMFQPVSD
;
A
#
# COMPACT_ATOMS: atom_id res chain seq x y z
N MET A 1 -47.02 -5.45 -36.80
CA MET A 1 -46.69 -4.37 -35.84
C MET A 1 -45.21 -4.46 -35.44
N ASP A 2 -44.32 -4.73 -36.41
CA ASP A 2 -43.00 -5.32 -36.10
C ASP A 2 -41.82 -4.39 -36.42
N ALA A 3 -42.04 -3.32 -37.18
CA ALA A 3 -40.98 -2.39 -37.58
C ALA A 3 -40.52 -1.44 -36.45
N LYS A 4 -41.37 -1.19 -35.44
CA LYS A 4 -41.02 -0.29 -34.33
C LYS A 4 -40.21 -0.98 -33.21
N LEU A 5 -40.24 -2.31 -33.14
CA LEU A 5 -39.55 -3.08 -32.10
C LEU A 5 -38.05 -3.18 -32.37
N SER A 6 -37.64 -3.39 -33.63
CA SER A 6 -36.21 -3.51 -34.01
C SER A 6 -35.45 -2.18 -33.89
N ALA A 7 -36.11 -1.04 -34.17
CA ALA A 7 -35.53 0.29 -34.02
C ALA A 7 -35.29 0.68 -32.55
N CYS A 8 -36.10 0.19 -31.62
CA CYS A 8 -35.88 0.39 -30.18
C CYS A 8 -34.75 -0.51 -29.65
N GLN A 9 -34.68 -1.76 -30.13
CA GLN A 9 -33.60 -2.69 -29.75
C GLN A 9 -32.22 -2.17 -30.16
N GLY A 10 -32.08 -1.59 -31.36
CA GLY A 10 -30.81 -0.99 -31.80
C GLY A 10 -30.35 0.18 -30.92
N LYS A 11 -31.28 1.03 -30.47
CA LYS A 11 -30.98 2.17 -29.59
C LYS A 11 -30.63 1.73 -28.16
N ALA A 12 -31.34 0.74 -27.63
CA ALA A 12 -31.05 0.17 -26.31
C ALA A 12 -29.68 -0.53 -26.28
N THR A 13 -29.36 -1.28 -27.35
CA THR A 13 -28.06 -1.96 -27.49
C THR A 13 -26.92 -0.94 -27.62
N ALA A 14 -27.13 0.15 -28.37
CA ALA A 14 -26.14 1.23 -28.50
C ALA A 14 -25.88 1.95 -27.17
N LEU A 15 -26.91 2.19 -26.36
CA LEU A 15 -26.75 2.78 -25.02
C LEU A 15 -25.99 1.85 -24.07
N LEU A 16 -26.34 0.55 -24.05
CA LEU A 16 -25.64 -0.43 -23.22
C LEU A 16 -24.17 -0.59 -23.65
N ALA A 17 -23.90 -0.66 -24.96
CA ALA A 17 -22.54 -0.70 -25.48
C ALA A 17 -21.75 0.57 -25.12
N GLY A 18 -22.38 1.74 -25.18
CA GLY A 18 -21.76 3.01 -24.79
C GLY A 18 -21.38 3.07 -23.31
N VAL A 19 -22.28 2.64 -22.42
CA VAL A 19 -22.01 2.58 -20.97
C VAL A 19 -20.93 1.54 -20.67
N PHE A 20 -20.93 0.40 -21.36
CA PHE A 20 -19.93 -0.64 -21.18
C PHE A 20 -18.54 -0.17 -21.65
N LEU A 21 -18.43 0.49 -22.80
CA LEU A 21 -17.20 1.10 -23.29
C LEU A 21 -16.67 2.18 -22.35
N ALA A 22 -17.56 3.04 -21.83
CA ALA A 22 -17.19 4.03 -20.82
C ALA A 22 -16.67 3.35 -19.54
N GLY A 23 -17.32 2.28 -19.07
CA GLY A 23 -16.88 1.51 -17.92
C GLY A 23 -15.52 0.82 -18.11
N VAL A 24 -15.26 0.24 -19.28
CA VAL A 24 -13.96 -0.40 -19.61
C VAL A 24 -12.85 0.65 -19.70
N LEU A 25 -13.12 1.81 -20.29
CA LEU A 25 -12.16 2.92 -20.35
C LEU A 25 -11.88 3.50 -18.96
N SER A 26 -12.90 3.72 -18.14
CA SER A 26 -12.75 4.20 -16.76
C SER A 26 -12.06 3.16 -15.86
N GLY A 27 -12.35 1.87 -16.03
CA GLY A 27 -11.70 0.79 -15.29
C GLY A 27 -10.24 0.57 -15.69
N GLY A 28 -9.93 0.61 -16.99
CA GLY A 28 -8.56 0.49 -17.51
C GLY A 28 -7.65 1.65 -17.13
N VAL A 29 -8.19 2.89 -17.12
CA VAL A 29 -7.48 4.06 -16.57
C VAL A 29 -7.37 3.96 -15.05
N GLY A 30 -8.41 3.51 -14.36
CA GLY A 30 -8.41 3.28 -12.92
C GLY A 30 -7.32 2.30 -12.46
N MET A 31 -7.14 1.18 -13.16
CA MET A 31 -6.07 0.21 -12.87
C MET A 31 -4.67 0.79 -13.10
N ARG A 32 -4.47 1.62 -14.13
CA ARG A 32 -3.16 2.27 -14.36
C ARG A 32 -2.85 3.40 -13.38
N VAL A 33 -3.87 4.12 -12.91
CA VAL A 33 -3.70 5.12 -11.86
C VAL A 33 -3.49 4.44 -10.51
N TRP A 34 -4.16 3.32 -10.23
CA TRP A 34 -3.97 2.53 -9.01
C TRP A 34 -2.58 1.89 -8.92
N ASP A 35 -2.10 1.31 -10.02
CA ASP A 35 -0.73 0.77 -10.14
C ASP A 35 0.31 1.89 -10.06
N ARG A 36 0.02 3.07 -10.65
CA ARG A 36 0.84 4.26 -10.41
C ARG A 36 0.73 4.82 -9.01
N THR A 37 -0.36 4.71 -8.26
CA THR A 37 -0.38 5.18 -6.86
C THR A 37 0.37 4.22 -5.93
N GLN A 38 0.39 2.92 -6.24
CA GLN A 38 1.27 1.96 -5.56
C GLN A 38 2.75 2.15 -5.94
N GLN A 39 3.05 2.59 -7.17
CA GLN A 39 4.43 2.84 -7.64
C GLN A 39 4.92 4.29 -7.46
N ALA A 40 4.02 5.28 -7.36
CA ALA A 40 4.33 6.72 -7.21
C ALA A 40 4.36 7.17 -5.75
N ASP A 41 4.03 6.27 -4.81
CA ASP A 41 4.62 6.28 -3.47
C ASP A 41 6.09 5.83 -3.49
N ALA A 42 6.80 5.94 -4.63
CA ALA A 42 8.24 6.11 -4.68
C ALA A 42 8.66 7.48 -4.09
N VAL A 43 8.14 7.82 -2.91
CA VAL A 43 9.04 8.34 -1.88
C VAL A 43 10.07 7.23 -1.74
N ILE A 44 11.32 7.52 -2.08
CA ILE A 44 12.41 6.58 -1.83
C ILE A 44 12.31 6.24 -0.34
N ASP A 45 11.82 5.03 -0.05
CA ASP A 45 11.74 4.52 1.31
C ASP A 45 13.18 4.64 1.86
N PRO A 46 13.42 5.46 2.89
CA PRO A 46 14.77 5.72 3.38
C PRO A 46 15.50 4.42 3.70
N ILE A 47 14.78 3.38 4.14
CA ILE A 47 15.32 2.05 4.43
C ILE A 47 15.79 1.36 3.14
N ARG A 48 15.02 1.46 2.05
CA ARG A 48 15.46 0.92 0.75
C ARG A 48 16.64 1.70 0.17
N ALA A 49 16.69 3.02 0.34
CA ALA A 49 17.84 3.83 -0.05
C ALA A 49 19.12 3.39 0.69
N GLU A 50 19.03 3.21 2.00
CA GLU A 50 20.13 2.72 2.83
C GLU A 50 20.58 1.31 2.40
N SER A 51 19.63 0.42 2.09
CA SER A 51 19.95 -0.93 1.61
C SER A 51 20.67 -0.94 0.25
N ALA A 52 20.30 -0.02 -0.66
CA ALA A 52 20.96 0.12 -1.95
C ALA A 52 22.41 0.60 -1.80
N LEU A 53 22.64 1.55 -0.89
CA LEU A 53 23.99 2.01 -0.54
C LEU A 53 24.82 0.89 0.11
N ALA A 54 24.21 0.09 0.98
CA ALA A 54 24.86 -1.08 1.58
C ALA A 54 25.24 -2.12 0.52
N LEU A 55 24.34 -2.41 -0.43
CA LEU A 55 24.61 -3.34 -1.52
C LEU A 55 25.75 -2.85 -2.41
N GLU A 56 25.75 -1.56 -2.79
CA GLU A 56 26.82 -0.96 -3.59
C GLU A 56 28.17 -1.07 -2.86
N ARG A 57 28.19 -0.76 -1.57
CA ARG A 57 29.39 -0.88 -0.74
C ARG A 57 29.89 -2.32 -0.65
N LEU A 58 29.00 -3.27 -0.38
CA LEU A 58 29.34 -4.70 -0.29
C LEU A 58 29.84 -5.23 -1.64
N SER A 59 29.18 -4.84 -2.73
CA SER A 59 29.59 -5.21 -4.09
C SER A 59 31.00 -4.74 -4.40
N ASN A 60 31.31 -3.48 -4.06
CA ASN A 60 32.60 -2.86 -4.36
C ASN A 60 33.73 -3.36 -3.45
N GLU A 61 33.50 -3.45 -2.13
CA GLU A 61 34.52 -3.84 -1.16
C GLU A 61 34.86 -5.33 -1.23
N LEU A 62 33.89 -6.19 -1.58
CA LEU A 62 34.08 -7.64 -1.66
C LEU A 62 34.29 -8.15 -3.09
N ALA A 63 34.25 -7.26 -4.08
CA ALA A 63 34.33 -7.60 -5.51
C ALA A 63 33.35 -8.72 -5.90
N LEU A 64 32.08 -8.55 -5.52
CA LEU A 64 31.04 -9.55 -5.78
C LEU A 64 30.82 -9.71 -7.29
N ASN A 65 30.60 -10.95 -7.72
CA ASN A 65 30.15 -11.23 -9.08
C ASN A 65 28.64 -10.91 -9.22
N PRO A 66 28.10 -10.82 -10.45
CA PRO A 66 26.69 -10.44 -10.66
C PRO A 66 25.68 -11.37 -9.97
N GLU A 67 25.96 -12.67 -9.91
CA GLU A 67 25.08 -13.63 -9.23
C GLU A 67 25.09 -13.42 -7.72
N GLN A 68 26.25 -13.13 -7.13
CA GLN A 68 26.40 -12.81 -5.71
C GLN A 68 25.72 -11.49 -5.36
N VAL A 69 25.81 -10.46 -6.20
CA VAL A 69 25.11 -9.19 -6.00
C VAL A 69 23.60 -9.42 -5.92
N GLN A 70 23.06 -10.23 -6.83
CA GLN A 70 21.63 -10.54 -6.82
C GLN A 70 21.22 -11.31 -5.56
N GLN A 71 22.02 -12.27 -5.11
CA GLN A 71 21.75 -13.00 -3.87
C GLN A 71 21.79 -12.10 -2.64
N VAL A 72 22.79 -11.21 -2.54
CA VAL A 72 22.88 -10.25 -1.43
C VAL A 72 21.71 -9.28 -1.45
N GLN A 73 21.28 -8.82 -2.63
CA GLN A 73 20.09 -7.98 -2.75
C GLN A 73 18.83 -8.68 -2.20
N ILE A 74 18.61 -9.95 -2.57
CA ILE A 74 17.47 -10.73 -2.06
C ILE A 74 17.51 -10.83 -0.53
N ILE A 75 18.69 -11.09 0.04
CA ILE A 75 18.86 -11.19 1.50
C ILE A 75 18.55 -9.84 2.19
N LEU A 76 19.02 -8.72 1.61
CA LEU A 76 18.74 -7.39 2.15
C LEU A 76 17.25 -7.06 2.06
N ASP A 77 16.60 -7.37 0.95
CA ASP A 77 15.16 -7.15 0.76
C ASP A 77 14.32 -7.99 1.74
N GLU A 78 14.69 -9.26 1.96
CA GLU A 78 14.05 -10.12 2.95
C GLU A 78 14.15 -9.55 4.37
N TYR A 79 15.32 -8.99 4.72
CA TYR A 79 15.53 -8.39 6.03
C TYR A 79 14.65 -7.14 6.24
N ILE A 80 14.56 -6.28 5.22
CA ILE A 80 13.68 -5.09 5.26
C ILE A 80 12.22 -5.51 5.43
N MET A 81 11.78 -6.53 4.69
CA MET A 81 10.42 -7.05 4.81
C MET A 81 10.13 -7.61 6.20
N LEU A 82 11.08 -8.35 6.78
CA LEU A 82 10.95 -8.88 8.14
C LEU A 82 10.83 -7.75 9.17
N GLU A 83 11.68 -6.73 9.07
CA GLU A 83 11.63 -5.58 9.97
C GLU A 83 10.29 -4.84 9.88
N ALA A 84 9.80 -4.60 8.66
CA ALA A 84 8.50 -3.96 8.44
C ALA A 84 7.34 -4.77 9.06
N ASP A 85 7.36 -6.10 8.90
CA ASP A 85 6.36 -6.98 9.50
C ASP A 85 6.43 -6.95 11.04
N LEU A 86 7.62 -7.04 11.62
CA LEU A 86 7.81 -6.93 13.07
C LEU A 86 7.30 -5.60 13.63
N MET A 87 7.59 -4.49 12.95
CA MET A 87 7.10 -3.16 13.34
C MET A 87 5.57 -3.09 13.27
N SER A 88 4.96 -3.67 12.24
CA SER A 88 3.51 -3.79 12.12
C SER A 88 2.91 -4.58 13.28
N GLN A 89 3.46 -5.75 13.59
CA GLN A 89 3.04 -6.58 14.71
C GLN A 89 3.19 -5.86 16.06
N MET A 90 4.30 -5.14 16.27
CA MET A 90 4.51 -4.34 17.47
C MET A 90 3.45 -3.25 17.62
N ARG A 91 3.15 -2.50 16.55
CA ARG A 91 2.09 -1.47 16.56
C ARG A 91 0.72 -2.08 16.86
N ALA A 92 0.39 -3.21 16.26
CA ALA A 92 -0.87 -3.93 16.54
C ALA A 92 -0.97 -4.33 18.01
N ARG A 93 0.10 -4.90 18.59
CA ARG A 93 0.14 -5.24 20.02
C ARG A 93 0.03 -4.02 20.93
N GLN A 94 0.66 -2.90 20.56
CA GLN A 94 0.52 -1.65 21.31
C GLN A 94 -0.92 -1.14 21.28
N GLN A 95 -1.59 -1.17 20.12
CA GLN A 95 -3.00 -0.78 20.00
C GLN A 95 -3.90 -1.69 20.82
N GLN A 96 -3.69 -3.00 20.77
CA GLN A 96 -4.41 -3.96 21.60
C GLN A 96 -4.20 -3.68 23.09
N GLY A 97 -2.95 -3.45 23.52
CA GLY A 97 -2.64 -3.10 24.90
C GLY A 97 -3.35 -1.81 25.34
N ARG A 98 -3.39 -0.77 24.49
CA ARG A 98 -4.15 0.46 24.75
C ARG A 98 -5.64 0.17 24.91
N ALA A 99 -6.22 -0.66 24.05
CA ALA A 99 -7.63 -1.02 24.14
C ALA A 99 -7.95 -1.79 25.45
N GLU A 100 -7.08 -2.71 25.88
CA GLU A 100 -7.24 -3.41 27.16
C GLU A 100 -7.13 -2.47 28.36
N ILE A 101 -6.18 -1.52 28.33
CA ILE A 101 -6.07 -0.50 29.39
C ILE A 101 -7.35 0.33 29.48
N LEU A 102 -7.88 0.80 28.34
CA LEU A 102 -9.12 1.60 28.33
C LEU A 102 -10.31 0.87 28.99
N LYS A 103 -10.37 -0.46 28.93
CA LYS A 103 -11.45 -1.23 29.58
C LYS A 103 -11.43 -1.15 31.10
N VAL A 104 -10.25 -1.04 31.71
CA VAL A 104 -10.11 -1.00 33.19
C VAL A 104 -10.19 0.42 33.78
N LEU A 105 -10.03 1.45 32.94
CA LEU A 105 -10.06 2.84 33.37
C LEU A 105 -11.49 3.37 33.53
N ASP A 106 -11.68 4.27 34.51
CA ASP A 106 -12.88 5.08 34.62
C ASP A 106 -12.94 6.20 33.56
N GLN A 107 -14.07 6.89 33.45
CA GLN A 107 -14.30 7.86 32.39
C GLN A 107 -13.36 9.08 32.45
N GLN A 108 -12.96 9.52 33.66
CA GLN A 108 -12.02 10.63 33.83
C GLN A 108 -10.60 10.20 33.43
N GLN A 109 -10.21 8.98 33.80
CA GLN A 109 -8.91 8.39 33.48
C GLN A 109 -8.76 8.12 31.98
N ARG A 110 -9.81 7.66 31.30
CA ARG A 110 -9.81 7.45 29.85
C ARG A 110 -9.50 8.73 29.08
N SER A 111 -10.15 9.84 29.42
CA SER A 111 -9.92 11.13 28.77
C SER A 111 -8.47 11.61 28.93
N LYS A 112 -7.87 11.40 30.12
CA LYS A 112 -6.44 11.70 30.35
C LYS A 112 -5.53 10.77 29.56
N PHE A 113 -5.83 9.48 29.54
CA PHE A 113 -5.04 8.45 28.85
C PHE A 113 -5.01 8.70 27.34
N GLU A 114 -6.15 9.01 26.71
CA GLU A 114 -6.23 9.34 25.29
C GLU A 114 -5.40 10.59 24.94
N GLY A 115 -5.41 11.61 25.82
CA GLY A 115 -4.61 12.82 25.66
C GLY A 115 -3.09 12.61 25.72
N MET A 116 -2.62 11.54 26.38
CA MET A 116 -1.17 11.24 26.46
C MET A 116 -0.59 10.66 25.16
N PHE A 117 -1.44 10.14 24.27
CA PHE A 117 -1.00 9.50 23.01
C PHE A 117 -1.39 10.28 21.76
N GLN A 118 -2.03 11.45 21.91
CA GLN A 118 -2.11 12.40 20.82
C GLN A 118 -0.70 12.95 20.59
N PRO A 119 -0.18 12.95 19.35
CA PRO A 119 1.05 13.68 19.07
C PRO A 119 0.83 15.12 19.51
N VAL A 120 1.75 15.65 20.33
CA VAL A 120 1.78 17.07 20.65
C VAL A 120 1.93 17.78 19.31
N SER A 121 0.84 18.38 18.83
CA SER A 121 0.89 19.34 17.73
C SER A 121 1.54 20.59 18.29
N ASP A 122 2.86 20.71 18.11
CA ASP A 122 3.57 22.00 18.18
C ASP A 122 3.20 22.87 16.98
#